data_AF-A0A951AJK6-F1
#
_entry.id   AF-A0A951AJK6-F1
#
_cell.length_a   1.000
_cell.length_b   1.000
_cell.length_c   1.000
_cell.angle_alpha   90.00
_cell.angle_beta   90.00
_cell.angle_gamma   90.00
#
_symmetry.space_group_name_H-M   'P 1'
#
loop_
_entity.id
_entity.type
_entity.pdbx_description
1 polymer ?
#
loop_
_entity_poly.entity_id
_entity_poly.type
_entity_poly.pdbx_seq_one_letter_code
_entity_poly.pdbx_strand_id
1 'polypeptide(L)'
;LFRHSLGRYEKLTDVETESGDNEVHEHVVVKGPTSRLRCEMDHYAFPSIDVFIEKHNRYSNWEARVAVEEEGGEALAHEHVDLKRSLKALAKRLPFRPLLRFLYIYVWQKGFLDGREGYYFARLHATYESLSVAKTFEYRKRRNRG
;
A
#
# COMPACT_ATOMS: atom_id res chain seq x y z
N LEU A 1 -22.56 -8.68 4.46
CA LEU A 1 -23.30 -8.49 3.19
C LEU A 1 -23.38 -7.00 2.90
N PHE A 2 -22.53 -6.49 2.02
CA PHE A 2 -22.48 -5.08 1.65
C PHE A 2 -23.64 -4.79 0.68
N ARG A 3 -24.55 -3.86 0.99
CA ARG A 3 -25.62 -3.48 0.06
C ARG A 3 -25.06 -2.55 -1.01
N HIS A 4 -24.68 -3.09 -2.16
CA HIS A 4 -24.12 -2.35 -3.30
C HIS A 4 -25.03 -1.21 -3.82
N SER A 5 -26.31 -1.19 -3.48
CA SER A 5 -27.23 -0.10 -3.79
C SER A 5 -27.01 1.17 -2.95
N LEU A 6 -26.31 1.07 -1.81
CA LEU A 6 -26.13 2.16 -0.83
C LEU A 6 -24.68 2.59 -0.61
N GLY A 7 -23.71 1.87 -1.18
CA GLY A 7 -22.31 2.26 -1.14
C GLY A 7 -21.47 1.57 -2.21
N ARG A 8 -20.37 2.23 -2.61
CA ARG A 8 -19.40 1.71 -3.58
C ARG A 8 -17.98 1.90 -3.04
N TYR A 9 -17.07 1.01 -3.43
CA TYR A 9 -15.64 1.19 -3.20
C TYR A 9 -15.06 2.14 -4.28
N GLU A 10 -14.16 3.02 -3.88
CA GLU A 10 -13.36 3.85 -4.79
C GLU A 10 -12.42 2.94 -5.59
N LYS A 11 -12.61 2.90 -6.91
CA LYS A 11 -11.72 2.17 -7.82
C LYS A 11 -10.59 3.07 -8.28
N LEU A 12 -9.36 2.64 -8.03
CA LEU A 12 -8.16 3.35 -8.50
C LEU A 12 -7.74 2.90 -9.91
N THR A 13 -8.08 1.67 -10.30
CA THR A 13 -7.69 1.07 -11.59
C THR A 13 -8.75 0.09 -12.08
N ASP A 14 -8.99 0.02 -13.40
CA ASP A 14 -9.99 -0.89 -14.00
C ASP A 14 -9.52 -2.34 -14.19
N VAL A 15 -8.27 -2.66 -13.82
CA VAL A 15 -7.71 -3.98 -14.10
C VAL A 15 -7.88 -4.94 -12.93
N GLU A 16 -8.29 -6.18 -13.23
CA GLU A 16 -8.27 -7.27 -12.26
C GLU A 16 -6.86 -7.41 -11.69
N THR A 17 -6.77 -7.12 -10.40
CA THR A 17 -5.61 -7.46 -9.62
C THR A 17 -6.07 -8.61 -8.75
N GLU A 18 -5.38 -9.74 -8.79
CA GLU A 18 -5.68 -10.92 -7.97
C GLU A 18 -5.55 -10.64 -6.45
N SER A 19 -5.49 -9.35 -6.05
CA SER A 19 -5.35 -8.81 -4.69
C SER A 19 -6.46 -9.20 -3.71
N GLY A 20 -7.59 -9.70 -4.24
CA GLY A 20 -8.86 -9.79 -3.53
C GLY A 20 -9.50 -8.41 -3.38
N ASP A 21 -10.67 -8.33 -2.72
CA ASP A 21 -11.45 -7.09 -2.48
C ASP A 21 -10.63 -5.90 -1.93
N ASN A 22 -9.42 -6.15 -1.40
CA ASN A 22 -8.48 -5.13 -0.95
C ASN A 22 -7.79 -4.40 -2.14
N GLU A 23 -8.51 -3.50 -2.80
CA GLU A 23 -7.86 -2.26 -3.20
C GLU A 23 -7.34 -1.63 -1.91
N VAL A 24 -6.03 -1.47 -1.77
CA VAL A 24 -5.36 -1.01 -0.52
C VAL A 24 -5.85 0.39 -0.06
N HIS A 25 -6.76 1.00 -0.82
CA HIS A 25 -7.41 2.28 -0.62
C HIS A 25 -8.92 2.11 -0.78
N GLU A 26 -9.53 1.11 -0.14
CA GLU A 26 -10.99 0.96 -0.04
C GLU A 26 -11.60 2.19 0.67
N HIS A 27 -11.77 3.30 -0.06
CA HIS A 27 -12.62 4.39 0.38
C HIS A 27 -14.05 4.00 0.08
N VAL A 28 -14.78 3.62 1.12
CA VAL A 28 -16.20 3.28 1.03
C VAL A 28 -17.02 4.56 0.88
N VAL A 29 -17.48 4.83 -0.35
CA VAL A 29 -18.40 5.94 -0.65
C VAL A 29 -19.82 5.49 -0.32
N VAL A 30 -20.36 5.94 0.81
CA VAL A 30 -21.73 5.61 1.26
C VAL A 30 -22.69 6.74 0.92
N LYS A 31 -23.86 6.41 0.35
CA LYS A 31 -25.00 7.32 0.19
C LYS A 31 -25.99 7.12 1.34
N GLY A 32 -25.67 7.64 2.52
CA GLY A 32 -26.52 7.54 3.71
C GLY A 32 -25.82 7.98 4.99
N PRO A 33 -26.55 8.04 6.13
CA PRO A 33 -25.94 8.37 7.43
C PRO A 33 -24.98 7.26 7.85
N THR A 34 -23.76 7.65 8.22
CA THR A 34 -22.73 6.75 8.75
C THR A 34 -22.50 7.03 10.23
N SER A 35 -22.13 6.00 11.00
CA SER A 35 -21.79 6.12 12.42
C SER A 35 -20.50 5.38 12.72
N ARG A 36 -19.73 5.85 13.70
CA ARG A 36 -18.49 5.19 14.14
C ARG A 36 -18.78 4.22 15.28
N LEU A 37 -18.16 3.04 15.22
CA LEU A 37 -18.07 2.14 16.37
C LEU A 37 -17.38 2.86 17.53
N ARG A 38 -17.93 2.71 18.74
CA ARG A 38 -17.38 3.31 19.97
C ARG A 38 -16.38 2.42 20.69
N CYS A 39 -16.24 1.16 20.27
CA CYS A 39 -15.30 0.19 20.82
C CYS A 39 -14.14 -0.03 19.86
N GLU A 40 -13.00 -0.43 20.42
CA GLU A 40 -11.86 -0.89 19.65
C GLU A 40 -12.16 -2.28 19.05
N MET A 41 -11.67 -2.51 17.84
CA MET A 41 -11.77 -3.79 17.16
C MET A 41 -10.36 -4.34 17.02
N ASP A 42 -10.08 -5.45 17.72
CA ASP A 42 -8.79 -6.12 17.62
C ASP A 42 -8.62 -6.69 16.21
N HIS A 43 -7.70 -6.11 15.46
CA HIS A 43 -7.40 -6.52 14.09
C HIS A 43 -6.01 -7.18 14.03
N TYR A 44 -5.99 -8.51 14.10
CA TYR A 44 -4.80 -9.31 13.85
C TYR A 44 -4.58 -9.50 12.35
N ALA A 45 -4.05 -8.47 11.68
CA ALA A 45 -3.91 -8.46 10.22
C ALA A 45 -2.96 -9.55 9.67
N PHE A 46 -2.01 -10.02 10.49
CA PHE A 46 -0.94 -10.94 10.09
C PHE A 46 -0.64 -11.98 11.18
N PRO A 47 -1.33 -13.13 11.18
CA PRO A 47 -1.14 -14.17 12.19
C PRO A 47 0.19 -14.95 12.04
N SER A 48 0.85 -14.88 10.88
CA SER A 48 2.16 -15.50 10.64
C SER A 48 2.99 -14.72 9.61
N ILE A 49 4.30 -15.02 9.55
CA ILE A 49 5.22 -14.45 8.56
C ILE A 49 4.84 -14.91 7.15
N ASP A 50 4.40 -16.15 6.96
CA ASP A 50 3.95 -16.67 5.66
C ASP A 50 2.78 -15.84 5.11
N VAL A 51 1.77 -15.57 5.94
CA VAL A 51 0.62 -14.73 5.57
C VAL A 51 1.05 -13.29 5.30
N PHE A 52 2.02 -12.77 6.06
CA PHE A 52 2.61 -11.46 5.80
C PHE A 52 3.25 -11.45 4.41
N ILE A 53 4.14 -12.40 4.10
CA ILE A 53 4.86 -12.46 2.83
C ILE A 53 3.89 -12.60 1.66
N GLU A 54 2.91 -13.50 1.74
CA GLU A 54 1.92 -13.73 0.69
C GLU A 54 1.13 -12.45 0.38
N LYS A 55 0.57 -11.79 1.40
CA LYS A 55 -0.17 -10.54 1.25
C LYS A 55 0.71 -9.43 0.66
N HIS A 56 1.94 -9.27 1.16
CA HIS A 56 2.84 -8.23 0.69
C HIS A 56 3.38 -8.48 -0.71
N ASN A 57 3.51 -9.75 -1.13
CA ASN A 57 3.83 -10.10 -2.51
C ASN A 57 2.71 -9.62 -3.45
N ARG A 58 1.46 -9.82 -3.06
CA ARG A 58 0.29 -9.41 -3.80
C ARG A 58 0.10 -7.89 -3.84
N TYR A 59 0.24 -7.21 -2.71
CA TYR A 59 0.18 -5.75 -2.64
C TYR A 59 1.31 -5.08 -3.41
N SER A 60 2.54 -5.61 -3.34
CA SER A 60 3.65 -5.05 -4.13
C SER A 60 3.47 -5.24 -5.64
N ASN A 61 2.76 -6.29 -6.09
CA ASN A 61 2.35 -6.41 -7.49
C ASN A 61 1.35 -5.32 -7.88
N TRP A 62 0.34 -5.08 -7.05
CA TRP A 62 -0.67 -4.03 -7.26
C TRP A 62 -0.03 -2.63 -7.29
N GLU A 63 0.77 -2.29 -6.27
CA GLU A 63 1.47 -0.99 -6.18
C GLU A 63 2.34 -0.72 -7.41
N ALA A 64 3.04 -1.75 -7.91
CA ALA A 64 3.90 -1.62 -9.08
C ALA A 64 3.10 -1.29 -10.35
N ARG A 65 1.90 -1.86 -10.51
CA ARG A 65 1.02 -1.59 -11.65
C ARG A 65 0.45 -0.17 -11.59
N VAL A 66 -0.14 0.19 -10.44
CA VAL A 66 -0.68 1.54 -10.20
C VAL A 66 0.39 2.60 -10.41
N ALA A 67 1.61 2.38 -9.91
CA ALA A 67 2.70 3.35 -10.05
C ALA A 67 3.14 3.57 -11.51
N VAL A 68 2.97 2.58 -12.38
CA VAL A 68 3.33 2.69 -13.81
C VAL A 68 2.18 3.32 -14.61
N GLU A 69 0.94 2.95 -14.31
CA GLU A 69 -0.28 3.55 -14.89
C GLU A 69 -0.40 5.04 -14.52
N GLU A 70 -0.13 5.41 -13.25
CA GLU A 70 -0.10 6.82 -12.80
C GLU A 70 0.90 7.68 -13.60
N GLU A 71 2.02 7.10 -14.03
CA GLU A 71 3.04 7.79 -14.84
C GLU A 71 2.67 7.92 -16.32
N GLY A 72 1.75 7.09 -16.81
CA GLY A 72 1.29 7.08 -18.21
C GLY A 72 0.22 8.13 -18.52
N GLY A 73 -0.25 8.88 -17.53
CA GLY A 73 -1.33 9.87 -17.70
C GLY A 73 -2.75 9.27 -17.65
N GLU A 74 -2.88 7.96 -17.44
CA GLU A 74 -4.16 7.27 -17.24
C GLU A 74 -4.63 7.29 -15.77
N ALA A 75 -3.94 8.04 -14.90
CA ALA A 75 -4.45 8.32 -13.57
C ALA A 75 -5.74 9.14 -13.69
N LEU A 76 -6.85 8.58 -13.21
CA LEU A 76 -8.06 9.33 -12.93
C LEU A 76 -7.68 10.51 -12.02
N ALA A 77 -7.55 11.69 -12.64
CA ALA A 77 -7.12 12.91 -11.99
C ALA A 77 -8.21 13.37 -11.02
N HIS A 78 -8.15 12.88 -9.78
CA HIS A 78 -8.97 13.42 -8.72
C HIS A 78 -8.34 14.73 -8.20
N GLU A 79 -9.13 15.80 -8.33
CA GLU A 79 -8.80 17.23 -8.33
C GLU A 79 -8.35 17.83 -6.98
N HIS A 80 -7.85 17.02 -6.04
CA HIS A 80 -7.34 17.51 -4.75
C HIS A 80 -5.96 16.93 -4.47
N VAL A 81 -4.92 17.71 -4.78
CA VAL A 81 -3.54 17.41 -4.42
C VAL A 81 -3.33 17.80 -2.97
N ASP A 82 -3.64 16.89 -2.05
CA ASP A 82 -3.29 17.06 -0.64
C ASP A 82 -1.76 17.10 -0.47
N LEU A 83 -1.29 17.95 0.46
CA LEU A 83 0.12 18.07 0.87
C LEU A 83 0.73 16.71 1.29
N LYS A 84 -0.12 15.79 1.77
CA LYS A 84 0.26 14.39 2.05
C LYS A 84 0.60 13.60 0.80
N ARG A 85 -0.09 13.82 -0.32
CA ARG A 85 0.14 13.13 -1.61
C ARG A 85 1.44 13.61 -2.26
N SER A 86 1.75 14.90 -2.17
CA SER A 86 3.03 15.45 -2.66
C SER A 86 4.23 14.93 -1.85
N LEU A 87 4.12 14.86 -0.51
CA LEU A 87 5.13 14.25 0.35
C LEU A 87 5.31 12.76 0.03
N LYS A 88 4.22 12.02 -0.20
CA LYS A 88 4.26 10.60 -0.61
C LYS A 88 4.94 10.45 -1.97
N ALA A 89 4.65 11.33 -2.94
CA ALA A 89 5.30 11.34 -4.25
C ALA A 89 6.80 11.67 -4.17
N LEU A 90 7.19 12.61 -3.30
CA LEU A 90 8.59 12.92 -3.05
C LEU A 90 9.31 11.75 -2.37
N ALA A 91 8.70 11.14 -1.37
CA ALA A 91 9.21 9.94 -0.71
C ALA A 91 9.37 8.77 -1.71
N LYS A 92 8.47 8.66 -2.69
CA LYS A 92 8.57 7.67 -3.77
C LYS A 92 9.83 7.85 -4.65
N ARG A 93 10.39 9.06 -4.74
CA ARG A 93 11.57 9.40 -5.57
C ARG A 93 12.91 9.33 -4.82
N LEU A 94 12.90 9.14 -3.50
CA LEU A 94 14.13 9.08 -2.74
C LEU A 94 14.95 7.83 -3.09
N PRO A 95 16.29 7.93 -3.23
CA PRO A 95 17.12 6.73 -3.33
C PRO A 95 17.10 5.97 -2.00
N PHE A 96 17.30 4.64 -2.06
CA PHE A 96 17.37 3.76 -0.88
C PHE A 96 16.10 3.72 0.00
N ARG A 97 14.89 3.86 -0.58
CA ARG A 97 13.61 3.77 0.14
C ARG A 97 13.51 2.60 1.11
N PRO A 98 13.96 1.37 0.77
CA PRO A 98 13.88 0.25 1.71
C PRO A 98 14.70 0.47 2.99
N LEU A 99 15.89 1.05 2.87
CA LEU A 99 16.74 1.39 4.01
C LEU A 99 16.11 2.50 4.85
N LEU A 100 15.55 3.53 4.21
CA LEU A 100 14.84 4.60 4.91
C LEU A 100 13.62 4.07 5.67
N ARG A 101 12.88 3.12 5.07
CA ARG A 101 11.75 2.44 5.73
C ARG A 101 12.21 1.65 6.94
N PHE A 102 13.33 0.93 6.83
CA PHE A 102 13.93 0.22 7.95
C PHE A 102 14.29 1.19 9.09
N LEU A 103 15.06 2.24 8.80
CA LEU A 103 15.50 3.22 9.81
C LEU A 103 14.32 3.93 10.46
N TYR A 104 13.28 4.25 9.69
CA TYR A 104 12.06 4.84 10.22
C TYR A 104 11.40 3.92 11.25
N ILE A 105 11.16 2.65 10.92
CA ILE A 105 10.49 1.73 11.85
C ILE A 105 11.40 1.39 13.04
N TYR A 106 12.66 1.07 12.76
CA TYR A 106 13.56 0.56 13.78
C TYR A 106 14.06 1.66 14.73
N VAL A 107 14.44 2.83 14.22
CA VAL A 107 15.04 3.92 15.00
C VAL A 107 13.99 4.95 15.40
N TRP A 108 13.25 5.50 14.42
CA TRP A 108 12.32 6.61 14.68
C TRP A 108 11.06 6.15 15.45
N GLN A 109 10.46 5.03 15.07
CA GLN A 109 9.34 4.42 15.81
C GLN A 109 9.80 3.60 17.02
N LYS A 110 11.11 3.60 17.32
CA LYS A 110 11.72 2.93 18.47
C LYS A 110 11.50 1.42 18.50
N GLY A 111 11.40 0.76 17.34
CA GLY A 111 11.32 -0.71 17.26
C GLY A 111 12.52 -1.43 17.88
N PHE A 112 13.67 -0.75 18.08
CA PHE A 112 14.78 -1.30 18.86
C PHE A 112 14.41 -1.60 20.33
N LEU A 113 13.38 -0.96 20.89
CA LEU A 113 12.87 -1.24 22.24
C LEU A 113 12.20 -2.61 22.34
N ASP A 114 11.66 -3.11 21.23
CA ASP A 114 11.05 -4.45 21.12
C ASP A 114 12.11 -5.54 20.84
N GLY A 115 13.40 -5.17 20.83
CA GLY A 115 14.52 -6.08 20.65
C GLY A 115 14.50 -6.83 19.32
N ARG A 116 14.48 -8.17 19.39
CA ARG A 116 14.54 -9.03 18.19
C ARG A 116 13.28 -8.93 17.35
N GLU A 117 12.12 -8.83 17.96
CA GLU A 117 10.83 -8.78 17.25
C GLU A 117 10.72 -7.49 16.43
N GLY A 118 11.06 -6.35 17.03
CA GLY A 118 11.11 -5.07 16.32
C GLY A 118 12.14 -5.03 15.19
N TYR A 119 13.27 -5.74 15.34
CA TYR A 119 14.23 -5.91 14.25
C TYR A 119 13.65 -6.69 13.07
N TYR A 120 13.03 -7.86 13.32
CA TYR A 120 12.41 -8.66 12.25
C TYR A 120 11.26 -7.91 11.59
N PHE A 121 10.44 -7.20 12.37
CA PHE A 121 9.35 -6.38 11.86
C PHE A 121 9.85 -5.27 10.93
N ALA A 122 10.85 -4.50 11.35
CA ALA A 122 11.47 -3.47 10.51
C ALA A 122 12.09 -4.07 9.23
N ARG A 123 12.73 -5.25 9.34
CA ARG A 123 13.34 -5.94 8.20
C ARG A 123 12.30 -6.43 7.20
N LEU A 124 11.20 -7.02 7.68
CA LEU A 124 10.08 -7.46 6.85
C LEU A 124 9.47 -6.29 6.06
N HIS A 125 9.27 -5.14 6.71
CA HIS A 125 8.79 -3.93 6.04
C HIS A 125 9.78 -3.38 5.02
N ALA A 126 11.07 -3.44 5.30
CA ALA A 126 12.10 -3.03 4.33
C ALA A 126 12.14 -3.98 3.13
N THR A 127 11.99 -5.30 3.35
CA THR A 127 11.88 -6.29 2.27
C THR A 127 10.65 -6.03 1.41
N TYR A 128 9.50 -5.74 2.02
CA TYR A 128 8.30 -5.35 1.29
C TYR A 128 8.52 -4.12 0.41
N GLU A 129 9.10 -3.05 0.96
CA GLU A 129 9.41 -1.83 0.22
C GLU A 129 10.36 -2.14 -0.95
N SER A 130 11.33 -3.03 -0.74
CA SER A 130 12.28 -3.48 -1.78
C SER A 130 11.55 -4.19 -2.92
N LEU A 131 10.62 -5.09 -2.60
CA LEU A 131 9.80 -5.80 -3.59
C LEU A 131 8.95 -4.82 -4.41
N SER A 132 8.30 -3.86 -3.77
CA SER A 132 7.49 -2.83 -4.44
C SER A 132 8.33 -2.03 -5.45
N VAL A 133 9.52 -1.56 -5.04
CA VAL A 133 10.44 -0.82 -5.92
C VAL A 133 10.95 -1.69 -7.08
N ALA A 134 11.39 -2.92 -6.79
CA ALA A 134 11.95 -3.83 -7.80
C ALA A 134 10.90 -4.21 -8.87
N LYS A 135 9.68 -4.54 -8.44
CA LYS A 135 8.58 -4.86 -9.35
C LYS A 135 8.16 -3.66 -10.17
N THR A 136 8.10 -2.48 -9.58
CA THR A 136 7.81 -1.24 -10.32
C THR A 136 8.83 -1.03 -11.44
N PHE A 137 10.13 -1.22 -11.15
CA PHE A 137 11.18 -1.14 -12.15
C PHE A 137 11.03 -2.20 -13.25
N GLU A 138 10.72 -3.44 -12.88
CA GLU A 138 10.48 -4.53 -13.83
C GLU A 138 9.30 -4.20 -14.77
N TYR A 139 8.17 -3.74 -14.22
CA TYR A 139 6.99 -3.34 -15.01
C TYR A 139 7.31 -2.19 -15.97
N ARG A 140 8.03 -1.14 -15.53
CA ARG A 140 8.47 -0.05 -16.42
C ARG A 140 9.32 -0.57 -17.59
N LYS A 141 10.25 -1.49 -17.30
CA LYS A 141 11.11 -2.08 -18.33
C LYS A 141 10.32 -2.93 -19.33
N ARG A 142 9.30 -3.66 -18.89
CA ARG A 142 8.41 -4.43 -19.76
C ARG A 142 7.57 -3.51 -20.66
N ARG A 143 7.00 -2.44 -20.10
CA ARG A 143 6.21 -1.45 -20.87
C ARG A 143 7.04 -0.77 -21.97
N ASN A 144 8.29 -0.39 -21.69
CA ASN A 144 9.16 0.27 -22.67
C ASN A 144 9.70 -0.68 -23.77
N ARG A 145 9.48 -1.99 -23.64
CA ARG A 145 9.93 -3.01 -24.61
C ARG A 145 8.83 -3.46 -25.57
N GLY A 146 7.56 -3.15 -25.27
CA GLY A 146 6.42 -3.36 -26.17
C GLY A 146 6.11 -2.08 -26.92
#